data_AF-A0A7C3NWX3-F1
#
_entry.id   AF-A0A7C3NWX3-F1
#
_cell.length_a   1.000
_cell.length_b   1.000
_cell.length_c   1.000
_cell.angle_alpha   90.00
_cell.angle_beta   90.00
_cell.angle_gamma   90.00
#
_symmetry.space_group_name_H-M   'P 1'
#
loop_
_entity.id
_entity.type
_entity.pdbx_description
1 polymer ?
#
loop_
_entity_poly.entity_id
_entity_poly.type
_entity_poly.pdbx_seq_one_letter_code
_entity_poly.pdbx_strand_id
1 'polypeptide(L)'
;MHAGTSEEELRSRALARLKKKRDFVGHLLAYVTVNGFIVMIWAFAAGGGFFWPMFPIVAWGIGLFFHAWDLYSGEPSEEDIAREMERMARGGR
;
A
#
# COMPACT_ATOMS: atom_id res chain seq x y z
N MET A 1 23.24 2.72 28.47
CA MET A 1 23.28 1.67 27.42
C MET A 1 22.01 1.73 26.54
N HIS A 2 21.71 2.87 25.87
CA HIS A 2 20.44 3.05 25.11
C HIS A 2 20.61 3.32 23.60
N ALA A 3 21.84 3.47 23.10
CA ALA A 3 22.09 3.78 21.69
C ALA A 3 21.84 2.57 20.76
N GLY A 4 22.20 1.36 21.20
CA GLY A 4 22.08 0.14 20.37
C GLY A 4 20.63 -0.23 20.03
N THR A 5 19.72 -0.13 20.99
CA THR A 5 18.29 -0.42 20.77
C THR A 5 17.61 0.59 19.84
N SER A 6 17.99 1.88 19.93
CA SER A 6 17.41 2.93 19.08
C SER A 6 17.88 2.81 17.62
N GLU A 7 19.16 2.50 17.38
CA GLU A 7 19.67 2.26 16.03
C GLU A 7 19.07 1.00 15.40
N GLU A 8 18.89 -0.08 16.17
CA GLU A 8 18.22 -1.30 15.71
C GLU A 8 16.73 -1.07 15.38
N GLU A 9 16.00 -0.30 16.20
CA GLU A 9 14.61 0.08 15.92
C GLU A 9 14.49 0.94 14.66
N LEU A 10 15.34 1.95 14.50
CA LEU A 10 15.38 2.80 13.31
C LEU A 10 15.65 1.98 12.04
N ARG A 11 16.62 1.05 12.11
CA ARG A 11 16.94 0.13 11.02
C ARG A 11 15.78 -0.80 10.70
N SER A 12 15.12 -1.37 11.71
CA SER A 12 13.96 -2.25 11.53
C SER A 12 12.81 -1.52 10.84
N ARG A 13 12.48 -0.30 11.27
CA ARG A 13 11.45 0.54 10.63
C ARG A 13 11.81 0.92 9.19
N ALA A 14 13.06 1.26 8.92
CA ALA A 14 13.54 1.54 7.57
C ALA A 14 13.39 0.33 6.65
N LEU A 15 13.77 -0.87 7.13
CA LEU A 15 13.61 -2.12 6.40
C LEU A 15 12.13 -2.46 6.15
N ALA A 16 11.27 -2.26 7.16
CA ALA A 16 9.83 -2.50 7.03
C ALA A 16 9.21 -1.60 5.94
N ARG A 17 9.56 -0.30 5.92
CA ARG A 17 9.14 0.63 4.87
C ARG A 17 9.61 0.21 3.48
N LEU A 18 10.87 -0.22 3.34
CA LEU A 18 11.40 -0.68 2.06
C LEU A 18 10.70 -1.95 1.57
N LYS A 19 10.42 -2.90 2.48
CA LYS A 19 9.69 -4.13 2.17
C LYS A 19 8.26 -3.84 1.72
N LYS A 20 7.51 -3.02 2.46
CA LYS A 20 6.14 -2.59 2.09
C LYS A 20 6.10 -1.97 0.69
N LYS A 21 7.05 -1.09 0.37
CA LYS A 21 7.17 -0.50 -0.98
C LYS A 21 7.40 -1.56 -2.07
N ARG A 22 8.31 -2.51 -1.83
CA ARG A 22 8.62 -3.57 -2.79
C ARG A 22 7.42 -4.49 -3.03
N ASP A 23 6.71 -4.85 -1.98
CA ASP A 23 5.53 -5.71 -2.07
C ASP A 23 4.40 -5.01 -2.84
N PHE A 24 4.20 -3.70 -2.62
CA PHE A 24 3.26 -2.88 -3.41
C PHE A 24 3.62 -2.84 -4.91
N VAL A 25 4.90 -2.61 -5.24
CA VAL A 25 5.37 -2.60 -6.64
C VAL A 25 5.12 -3.95 -7.31
N GLY A 26 5.36 -5.06 -6.60
CA GLY A 26 5.05 -6.40 -7.10
C GLY A 26 3.56 -6.58 -7.44
N HIS A 27 2.67 -6.14 -6.55
CA HIS A 27 1.22 -6.19 -6.78
C HIS A 27 0.78 -5.29 -7.93
N LEU A 28 1.33 -4.07 -8.03
CA LEU A 28 1.07 -3.16 -9.14
C LEU A 28 1.51 -3.75 -10.48
N LEU A 29 2.70 -4.36 -10.53
CA LEU A 29 3.22 -5.00 -11.74
C LEU A 29 2.35 -6.19 -12.18
N ALA A 30 1.95 -7.02 -11.22
CA ALA A 30 1.02 -8.12 -11.47
C ALA A 30 -0.33 -7.61 -11.98
N TYR A 31 -0.87 -6.56 -11.36
CA TYR A 31 -2.12 -5.93 -11.76
C TYR A 31 -2.06 -5.43 -13.21
N VAL A 32 -1.03 -4.67 -13.58
CA VAL A 32 -0.87 -4.15 -14.96
C VAL A 32 -0.70 -5.28 -15.96
N THR A 33 0.13 -6.28 -15.63
CA THR A 33 0.43 -7.41 -16.54
C THR A 33 -0.81 -8.25 -16.79
N VAL A 34 -1.53 -8.65 -15.74
CA VAL A 34 -2.73 -9.50 -15.86
C VAL A 34 -3.86 -8.76 -16.55
N ASN A 35 -4.15 -7.52 -16.14
CA ASN A 35 -5.23 -6.75 -16.77
C ASN A 35 -4.89 -6.38 -18.22
N GLY A 36 -3.63 -6.03 -18.51
CA GLY A 36 -3.18 -5.81 -19.88
C GLY A 36 -3.36 -7.05 -20.75
N PHE A 37 -3.05 -8.24 -20.23
CA PHE A 37 -3.28 -9.50 -20.93
C PHE A 37 -4.76 -9.77 -21.18
N ILE A 38 -5.63 -9.56 -20.19
CA ILE A 38 -7.09 -9.70 -20.34
C ILE A 38 -7.63 -8.73 -21.40
N VAL A 39 -7.17 -7.47 -21.39
CA VAL A 39 -7.56 -6.45 -22.40
C VAL A 39 -7.07 -6.84 -23.78
N MET A 40 -5.85 -7.36 -23.93
CA MET A 40 -5.36 -7.87 -25.21
C MET A 40 -6.23 -9.02 -25.71
N ILE A 41 -6.54 -10.01 -24.87
CA ILE A 41 -7.44 -11.11 -25.23
C ILE A 41 -8.78 -10.56 -25.70
N TRP A 42 -9.38 -9.62 -24.96
CA TRP A 42 -10.64 -9.01 -25.37
C TRP A 42 -10.53 -8.30 -26.73
N ALA A 43 -9.47 -7.52 -26.95
CA ALA A 43 -9.29 -6.75 -28.18
C ALA A 43 -9.10 -7.65 -29.40
N PHE A 44 -8.35 -8.75 -29.27
CA PHE A 44 -8.01 -9.63 -30.39
C PHE A 44 -8.99 -10.81 -30.57
N ALA A 45 -9.58 -11.33 -29.50
CA ALA A 45 -10.45 -12.50 -29.56
C ALA A 45 -11.95 -12.16 -29.60
N ALA A 46 -12.39 -11.08 -28.94
CA ALA A 46 -13.82 -10.75 -28.82
C ALA A 46 -14.32 -9.74 -29.87
N GLY A 47 -13.44 -9.19 -30.71
CA GLY A 47 -13.84 -8.37 -31.86
C GLY A 47 -14.49 -7.02 -31.53
N GLY A 48 -14.35 -6.51 -30.30
CA GLY A 48 -14.81 -5.15 -29.93
C GLY A 48 -16.25 -5.02 -29.44
N GLY A 49 -16.78 -6.03 -28.73
CA GLY A 49 -18.08 -5.96 -28.06
C GLY A 49 -18.08 -5.14 -26.76
N PHE A 50 -18.94 -5.50 -25.79
CA PHE A 50 -18.94 -4.87 -24.47
C PHE A 50 -17.60 -5.08 -23.75
N PHE A 51 -17.04 -4.02 -23.15
CA PHE A 51 -15.73 -4.04 -22.47
C PHE A 51 -15.82 -4.67 -21.08
N TRP A 52 -16.12 -5.97 -21.04
CA TRP A 52 -16.17 -6.75 -19.81
C TRP A 52 -14.87 -6.76 -18.98
N PRO A 53 -13.65 -6.52 -19.53
CA PRO A 53 -12.45 -6.36 -18.69
C PRO A 53 -12.54 -5.25 -17.65
N MET A 54 -13.49 -4.31 -17.78
CA MET A 54 -13.71 -3.28 -16.77
C MET A 54 -13.99 -3.85 -15.37
N PHE A 55 -14.67 -4.99 -15.26
CA PHE A 55 -15.03 -5.55 -13.96
C PHE A 55 -13.81 -6.01 -13.15
N PRO A 56 -12.92 -6.89 -13.66
CA PRO A 56 -11.71 -7.27 -12.92
C PRO A 56 -10.78 -6.09 -12.67
N ILE A 57 -10.65 -5.16 -13.63
CA ILE A 57 -9.87 -3.92 -13.47
C ILE A 57 -10.39 -3.13 -12.26
N VAL A 58 -11.69 -2.81 -12.22
CA VAL A 58 -12.25 -2.00 -11.14
C VAL A 58 -12.23 -2.75 -9.81
N ALA A 59 -12.65 -4.01 -9.78
CA ALA A 59 -12.73 -4.80 -8.55
C ALA A 59 -11.36 -4.94 -7.86
N TRP A 60 -10.31 -5.26 -8.62
CA TRP A 60 -8.95 -5.36 -8.07
C TRP A 60 -8.28 -4.00 -7.89
N GLY A 61 -8.60 -3.03 -8.75
CA GLY A 61 -8.06 -1.67 -8.70
C GLY A 61 -8.42 -0.96 -7.39
N ILE A 62 -9.60 -1.23 -6.83
CA ILE A 62 -10.00 -0.73 -5.50
C ILE A 62 -9.07 -1.27 -4.41
N GLY A 63 -8.78 -2.58 -4.41
CA GLY A 63 -7.86 -3.17 -3.44
C GLY A 63 -6.44 -2.58 -3.54
N LEU A 64 -5.97 -2.38 -4.77
CA LEU A 64 -4.67 -1.74 -5.02
C LEU A 64 -4.64 -0.27 -4.57
N PHE A 65 -5.74 0.46 -4.77
CA PHE A 65 -5.89 1.84 -4.29
C PHE A 65 -5.80 1.92 -2.77
N PHE A 66 -6.51 1.07 -2.03
CA PHE A 66 -6.41 1.05 -0.56
C PHE A 66 -5.02 0.66 -0.07
N HIS A 67 -4.34 -0.28 -0.75
CA HIS A 67 -2.98 -0.64 -0.41
C HIS A 67 -1.98 0.50 -0.69
N ALA A 68 -2.18 1.23 -1.78
CA ALA A 68 -1.41 2.46 -2.07
C ALA A 68 -1.68 3.52 -1.01
N TRP A 69 -2.95 3.73 -0.64
CA TRP A 69 -3.34 4.70 0.38
C TRP A 69 -2.66 4.40 1.71
N ASP A 70 -2.64 3.15 2.18
CA ASP A 70 -1.93 2.74 3.40
C ASP A 70 -0.41 3.02 3.33
N LEU A 71 0.19 2.81 2.16
CA LEU A 71 1.62 3.09 1.94
C LEU A 71 1.94 4.59 1.94
N TYR A 72 1.05 5.41 1.36
CA TYR A 72 1.25 6.86 1.19
C TYR A 72 0.70 7.70 2.35
N SER A 73 -0.28 7.22 3.11
CA SER A 73 -0.84 7.94 4.26
C SER A 73 0.15 8.03 5.42
N GLY A 74 1.23 7.24 5.38
CA GLY A 74 2.33 7.28 6.34
C GLY A 74 1.93 6.70 7.70
N GLU A 75 2.84 5.92 8.30
CA GLU A 75 2.75 5.65 9.74
C GLU A 75 2.88 6.98 10.50
N PRO A 76 2.07 7.21 11.55
CA PRO A 76 2.16 8.42 12.37
C PRO A 76 3.59 8.66 12.86
N SER A 77 4.05 9.90 12.83
CA SER A 77 5.37 10.26 13.37
C SER A 77 5.46 9.86 14.84
N GLU A 78 6.65 9.54 15.36
CA GLU A 78 6.84 9.37 16.81
C GLU A 78 6.36 10.60 17.58
N GLU A 79 6.52 11.79 17.01
CA GLU A 79 6.00 13.01 17.60
C GLU A 79 4.47 13.05 17.64
N ASP A 80 3.80 12.49 16.63
CA ASP A 80 2.34 12.43 16.56
C ASP A 80 1.80 11.40 17.55
N ILE A 81 2.50 10.27 17.70
CA ILE A 81 2.20 9.26 18.71
C ILE A 81 2.42 9.82 20.12
N ALA A 82 3.55 10.50 20.36
CA ALA A 82 3.86 11.13 21.63
C ALA A 82 2.84 12.22 22.01
N ARG A 83 2.46 13.07 21.04
CA ARG A 83 1.40 14.08 21.20
C ARG A 83 0.06 13.43 21.57
N GLU A 84 -0.32 12.34 20.91
CA GLU A 84 -1.59 11.67 21.20
C GLU A 84 -1.58 10.96 22.56
N MET A 85 -0.45 10.36 22.96
CA MET A 85 -0.29 9.79 24.31
C MET A 85 -0.38 10.86 25.40
N GLU A 86 0.25 12.03 25.22
CA GLU A 86 0.11 13.15 26.15
C GLU A 86 -1.34 13.64 26.24
N ARG A 87 -2.06 13.67 25.11
CA ARG A 87 -3.47 14.07 25.06
C ARG A 87 -4.37 13.09 25.80
N MET A 88 -4.14 11.78 25.67
CA MET A 88 -4.84 10.75 26.45
C MET A 88 -4.54 10.85 27.95
N ALA A 89 -3.27 11.06 28.33
CA ALA A 89 -2.86 11.22 29.72
C ALA A 89 -3.46 12.48 30.38
N ARG A 90 -3.70 13.55 29.61
CA ARG A 90 -4.35 14.79 30.10
C ARG A 90 -5.87 14.73 30.11
N GLY A 91 -6.50 14.01 29.18
CA GLY A 91 -7.96 13.89 29.06
C GLY A 91 -8.60 12.84 29.97
N GLY A 92 -7.81 11.98 30.61
CA GLY A 92 -8.28 10.94 31.55
C GLY A 92 -8.44 11.39 33.01
N ARG A 93 -8.71 12.68 33.29
CA ARG A 93 -8.98 13.20 34.63
C ARG A 93 -10.39 13.77 34.75
#